data_AF-A0A5B0RRN4-F1
#
_entry.id   AF-A0A5B0RRN4-F1
#
_cell.length_a   1.000
_cell.length_b   1.000
_cell.length_c   1.000
_cell.angle_alpha   90.00
_cell.angle_beta   90.00
_cell.angle_gamma   90.00
#
_symmetry.space_group_name_H-M   'P 1'
#
loop_
_entity.id
_entity.type
_entity.pdbx_description
1 polymer ?
#
loop_
_entity_poly.entity_id
_entity_poly.type
_entity_poly.pdbx_seq_one_letter_code
_entity_poly.pdbx_strand_id
1 'polypeptide(L)'
;MGCSGSKEISEAQQVNAQIESQIKRDKISLRNEIKMLLLGAGESGKSTILKQMKLIHEGSYTNDERDSYKEIIFSNTIQSMHVILDAMQLMQIELKDPSLIPVGQMIQSLPSQLDKTYLDPHVVTAIRQLWQDPGVRKCFERSREYQLNDSAAYYFDSIDRIGQRNYVPDDQDVLRSRVKTTGITETVFVIGELKYRMFDVGGQRSERKKWIHCFENVTAIVFLVALSEYDQMLYEDDSVNRMQEALNLFDSICNSRWFIKTSIILFLNKIDLFKQKVRYSPIQNFFPNFHPPSNPDQELWQAGADFFGNKFVSVNQSPSKQPAISLDKEVETVKGEGNRANGEWRPVVYMPIRHCPVQLRNVTKHQSTEQPGGLDIKNPCFNAVVELSNYIPRKPAEALLERKS
;
A
#
# COMPACT_ATOMS: atom_id res chain seq x y z
N MET A 1 25.23 44.47 51.42
CA MET A 1 24.37 44.28 50.23
C MET A 1 25.27 43.93 49.05
N GLY A 2 25.00 42.84 48.32
CA GLY A 2 25.72 42.49 47.08
C GLY A 2 26.25 41.05 47.01
N CYS A 3 25.36 40.05 46.95
CA CYS A 3 25.71 38.66 46.61
C CYS A 3 24.65 37.94 45.75
N SER A 4 23.58 38.63 45.29
CA SER A 4 22.54 38.00 44.46
C SER A 4 22.91 37.91 42.97
N GLY A 5 23.63 38.89 42.41
CA GLY A 5 23.93 38.89 40.96
C GLY A 5 24.89 37.79 40.49
N SER A 6 25.80 37.32 41.35
CA SER A 6 26.75 36.25 41.00
C SER A 6 26.09 34.87 40.94
N LYS A 7 25.02 34.64 41.73
CA LYS A 7 24.23 33.41 41.69
C LYS A 7 23.33 33.38 40.45
N GLU A 8 22.69 34.50 40.11
CA GLU A 8 21.86 34.61 38.89
C GLU A 8 22.68 34.39 37.60
N ILE A 9 23.91 34.90 37.52
CA ILE A 9 24.81 34.64 36.37
C ILE A 9 25.22 33.16 36.29
N SER A 10 25.46 32.52 37.44
CA SER A 10 25.80 31.09 37.50
C SER A 10 24.62 30.19 37.13
N GLU A 11 23.41 30.54 37.54
CA GLU A 11 22.18 29.82 37.18
C GLU A 11 21.86 30.00 35.69
N ALA A 12 21.98 31.21 35.15
CA ALA A 12 21.82 31.48 33.73
C ALA A 12 22.84 30.70 32.87
N GLN A 13 24.09 30.59 33.32
CA GLN A 13 25.12 29.78 32.65
C GLN A 13 24.80 28.28 32.68
N GLN A 14 24.28 27.76 33.80
CA GLN A 14 23.84 26.37 33.90
C GLN A 14 22.65 26.08 32.98
N VAL A 15 21.66 26.98 32.95
CA VAL A 15 20.51 26.88 32.02
C VAL A 15 20.98 26.92 30.57
N ASN A 16 21.90 27.82 30.22
CA ASN A 16 22.44 27.90 28.87
C ASN A 16 23.20 26.62 28.46
N ALA A 17 24.02 26.06 29.35
CA ALA A 17 24.71 24.79 29.10
C ALA A 17 23.73 23.60 28.92
N GLN A 18 22.62 23.59 29.68
CA GLN A 18 21.55 22.60 29.51
C GLN A 18 20.86 22.75 28.14
N ILE A 19 20.58 23.99 27.72
CA ILE A 19 19.99 24.29 26.41
C ILE A 19 20.94 23.84 25.29
N GLU A 20 22.23 24.17 25.35
CA GLU A 20 23.21 23.74 24.35
C GLU A 20 23.31 22.21 24.25
N SER A 21 23.30 21.52 25.39
CA SER A 21 23.29 20.05 25.45
C SER A 21 22.02 19.47 24.82
N GLN A 22 20.85 20.09 25.07
CA GLN A 22 19.59 19.69 24.44
C GLN A 22 19.65 19.91 22.92
N ILE A 23 20.09 21.07 22.46
CA ILE A 23 20.24 21.39 21.02
C ILE A 23 21.17 20.39 20.33
N LYS A 24 22.27 19.99 20.99
CA LYS A 24 23.20 19.01 20.43
C LYS A 24 22.55 17.63 20.29
N ARG A 25 21.79 17.20 21.31
CA ARG A 25 21.02 15.94 21.25
C ARG A 25 19.94 15.99 20.17
N ASP A 26 19.22 17.10 20.07
CA ASP A 26 18.18 17.30 19.06
C ASP A 26 18.77 17.31 17.65
N LYS A 27 19.94 17.92 17.43
CA LYS A 27 20.66 17.87 16.14
C LYS A 27 21.01 16.44 15.73
N ILE A 28 21.46 15.61 16.67
CA ILE A 28 21.78 14.19 16.39
C ILE A 28 20.50 13.42 16.08
N SER A 29 19.44 13.62 16.89
CA SER A 29 18.15 12.98 16.65
C SER A 29 17.55 13.37 15.30
N LEU A 30 17.66 14.65 14.90
CA LEU A 30 17.19 15.15 13.61
C LEU A 30 18.00 14.59 12.45
N ARG A 31 19.30 14.34 12.64
CA ARG A 31 20.15 13.72 11.61
C ARG A 31 19.78 12.26 11.34
N ASN A 32 19.33 11.54 12.37
CA ASN A 32 18.91 10.15 12.28
C ASN A 32 17.41 10.00 11.96
N GLU A 33 16.69 11.11 11.75
CA GLU A 33 15.29 11.09 11.37
C GLU A 33 15.15 11.09 9.84
N ILE A 34 14.43 10.10 9.33
CA ILE A 34 14.11 9.97 7.91
C ILE A 34 12.62 10.28 7.73
N LYS A 35 12.32 11.37 7.03
CA LYS A 35 10.94 11.77 6.73
C LYS A 35 10.53 11.23 5.37
N MET A 36 9.51 10.38 5.35
CA MET A 36 8.97 9.78 4.14
C MET A 36 7.54 10.22 3.91
N LEU A 37 7.23 10.62 2.69
CA LEU A 37 5.89 11.06 2.30
C LEU A 37 5.26 10.05 1.36
N LEU A 38 4.09 9.51 1.73
CA LEU A 38 3.34 8.58 0.90
C LEU A 38 2.39 9.35 -0.01
N LEU A 39 2.63 9.29 -1.32
CA LEU A 39 1.81 9.96 -2.33
C LEU A 39 1.21 8.93 -3.30
N GLY A 40 0.17 9.34 -4.01
CA GLY A 40 -0.51 8.53 -5.02
C GLY A 40 -2.01 8.80 -5.04
N ALA A 41 -2.67 8.38 -6.12
CA ALA A 41 -4.10 8.55 -6.29
C ALA A 41 -4.92 7.89 -5.17
N GLY A 42 -6.22 8.17 -5.09
CA GLY A 42 -7.12 7.44 -4.21
C GLY A 42 -6.97 5.93 -4.42
N GLU A 43 -7.07 5.14 -3.35
CA GLU A 43 -7.08 3.67 -3.44
C GLU A 43 -5.78 3.00 -3.92
N SER A 44 -4.70 3.76 -4.15
CA SER A 44 -3.40 3.21 -4.58
C SER A 44 -2.68 2.31 -3.57
N GLY A 45 -3.19 2.18 -2.33
CA GLY A 45 -2.66 1.30 -1.28
C GLY A 45 -1.75 1.98 -0.24
N LYS A 46 -1.76 3.31 -0.13
CA LYS A 46 -0.90 4.06 0.82
C LYS A 46 -1.07 3.59 2.26
N SER A 47 -2.31 3.59 2.75
CA SER A 47 -2.63 3.17 4.10
C SER A 47 -2.38 1.67 4.32
N THR A 48 -2.44 0.84 3.27
CA THR A 48 -2.09 -0.58 3.34
C THR A 48 -0.59 -0.76 3.60
N ILE A 49 0.29 0.01 2.94
CA ILE A 49 1.73 -0.02 3.23
C ILE A 49 2.01 0.38 4.67
N LEU A 50 1.32 1.38 5.23
CA LEU A 50 1.51 1.76 6.63
C LEU A 50 1.05 0.68 7.61
N LYS A 51 -0.09 0.05 7.33
CA LYS A 51 -0.57 -1.09 8.12
C LYS A 51 0.44 -2.25 8.09
N GLN A 52 1.03 -2.53 6.93
CA GLN A 52 2.11 -3.53 6.82
C GLN A 52 3.36 -3.13 7.61
N MET A 53 3.76 -1.85 7.56
CA MET A 53 4.91 -1.36 8.35
C MET A 53 4.70 -1.55 9.85
N LYS A 54 3.48 -1.29 10.32
CA LYS A 54 3.12 -1.56 11.71
C LYS A 54 3.28 -3.05 12.04
N LEU A 55 2.76 -3.94 11.20
CA LEU A 55 2.90 -5.39 11.39
C LEU A 55 4.37 -5.85 11.44
N ILE A 56 5.22 -5.28 10.59
CA ILE A 56 6.64 -5.67 10.47
C ILE A 56 7.45 -5.19 11.67
N HIS A 57 7.23 -3.95 12.13
CA HIS A 57 8.10 -3.30 13.11
C HIS A 57 7.54 -3.21 14.53
N GLU A 58 6.22 -3.15 14.69
CA GLU A 58 5.55 -3.09 15.99
C GLU A 58 4.91 -4.44 16.39
N GLY A 59 4.89 -5.40 15.47
CA GLY A 59 4.29 -6.72 15.66
C GLY A 59 2.81 -6.78 15.27
N SER A 60 2.16 -7.91 15.55
CA SER A 60 0.75 -8.11 15.23
C SER A 60 -0.16 -7.13 15.98
N TYR A 61 -1.29 -6.77 15.35
CA TYR A 61 -2.32 -5.96 15.99
C TYR A 61 -2.84 -6.61 17.28
N THR A 62 -3.02 -5.82 18.33
CA THR A 62 -3.61 -6.30 19.58
C THR A 62 -5.09 -6.63 19.37
N ASN A 63 -5.69 -7.40 20.28
CA ASN A 63 -7.12 -7.72 20.20
C ASN A 63 -8.00 -6.46 20.26
N ASP A 64 -7.63 -5.47 21.08
CA ASP A 64 -8.35 -4.21 21.18
C ASP A 64 -8.29 -3.42 19.86
N GLU A 65 -7.13 -3.42 19.21
CA GLU A 65 -6.96 -2.80 17.89
C GLU A 65 -7.78 -3.54 16.83
N ARG A 66 -7.73 -4.88 16.81
CA ARG A 66 -8.53 -5.71 15.89
C ARG A 66 -10.02 -5.49 16.08
N ASP A 67 -10.48 -5.35 17.32
CA ASP A 67 -11.88 -5.09 17.63
C ASP A 67 -12.35 -3.75 17.06
N SER A 68 -11.49 -2.71 17.06
CA SER A 68 -11.81 -1.42 16.42
C SER A 68 -12.00 -1.51 14.89
N TYR A 69 -11.49 -2.56 14.24
CA TYR A 69 -11.68 -2.78 12.80
C TYR A 69 -12.96 -3.52 12.45
N LYS A 70 -13.67 -4.12 13.43
CA LYS A 70 -14.87 -4.93 13.16
C LYS A 70 -15.95 -4.15 12.42
N GLU A 71 -16.31 -2.99 12.95
CA GLU A 71 -17.33 -2.11 12.36
C GLU A 71 -16.96 -1.67 10.94
N ILE A 72 -15.67 -1.39 10.72
CA ILE A 72 -15.14 -1.02 9.40
C ILE A 72 -15.30 -2.19 8.42
N ILE A 73 -14.91 -3.41 8.83
CA ILE A 73 -14.99 -4.61 8.00
C ILE A 73 -16.44 -4.96 7.67
N PHE A 74 -17.33 -4.90 8.66
CA PHE A 74 -18.76 -5.13 8.45
C PHE A 74 -19.37 -4.11 7.51
N SER A 75 -19.07 -2.82 7.71
CA SER A 75 -19.53 -1.75 6.83
C SER A 75 -18.98 -1.90 5.41
N ASN A 76 -17.69 -2.22 5.25
CA ASN A 76 -17.10 -2.48 3.93
C ASN A 76 -17.77 -3.67 3.22
N THR A 77 -18.11 -4.72 3.95
CA THR A 77 -18.77 -5.92 3.42
C THR A 77 -20.16 -5.59 2.89
N ILE A 78 -20.98 -4.94 3.72
CA ILE A 78 -22.36 -4.55 3.34
C ILE A 78 -22.34 -3.54 2.20
N GLN A 79 -21.53 -2.49 2.31
CA GLN A 79 -21.40 -1.47 1.27
C GLN A 79 -20.97 -2.08 -0.07
N SER A 80 -20.05 -3.04 -0.06
CA SER A 80 -19.65 -3.73 -1.30
C SER A 80 -20.83 -4.48 -1.94
N MET A 81 -21.71 -5.09 -1.14
CA MET A 81 -22.90 -5.78 -1.65
C MET A 81 -23.95 -4.78 -2.18
N HIS A 82 -24.17 -3.65 -1.50
CA HIS A 82 -25.02 -2.58 -2.02
C HIS A 82 -24.57 -2.13 -3.42
N VAL A 83 -23.27 -1.85 -3.57
CA VAL A 83 -22.71 -1.40 -4.85
C VAL A 83 -22.96 -2.42 -5.96
N ILE A 84 -22.82 -3.71 -5.68
CA ILE A 84 -23.09 -4.76 -6.68
C ILE A 84 -24.57 -4.82 -7.02
N LEU A 85 -25.47 -4.78 -6.03
CA LEU A 85 -26.92 -4.83 -6.26
C LEU A 85 -27.42 -3.61 -7.05
N ASP A 86 -26.87 -2.42 -6.76
CA ASP A 86 -27.20 -1.20 -7.49
C ASP A 86 -26.66 -1.26 -8.94
N ALA A 87 -25.44 -1.79 -9.12
CA ALA A 87 -24.88 -2.03 -10.45
C ALA A 87 -25.69 -3.07 -11.25
N MET A 88 -26.20 -4.12 -10.61
CA MET A 88 -27.10 -5.09 -11.26
C MET A 88 -28.35 -4.40 -11.81
N GLN A 89 -28.97 -3.50 -11.05
CA GLN A 89 -30.13 -2.73 -11.52
C GLN A 89 -29.76 -1.83 -12.71
N LEU A 90 -28.66 -1.08 -12.61
CA LEU A 90 -28.18 -0.19 -13.67
C LEU A 90 -27.86 -0.94 -14.97
N MET A 91 -27.23 -2.11 -14.84
CA MET A 91 -26.76 -2.92 -15.96
C MET A 91 -27.79 -3.95 -16.45
N GLN A 92 -28.99 -3.93 -15.87
CA GLN A 92 -30.10 -4.86 -16.17
C GLN A 92 -29.68 -6.33 -16.07
N ILE A 93 -28.91 -6.66 -15.03
CA ILE A 93 -28.52 -8.03 -14.70
C ILE A 93 -29.48 -8.56 -13.65
N GLU A 94 -30.32 -9.52 -14.02
CA GLU A 94 -31.26 -10.15 -13.09
C GLU A 94 -30.57 -11.19 -12.20
N LEU A 95 -31.09 -11.36 -10.98
CA LEU A 95 -30.77 -12.50 -10.12
C LEU A 95 -31.21 -13.78 -10.82
N LYS A 96 -30.36 -14.82 -10.76
CA LYS A 96 -30.70 -16.09 -11.40
C LYS A 96 -31.78 -16.83 -10.61
N ASP A 97 -31.75 -16.71 -9.30
CA ASP A 97 -32.82 -17.18 -8.40
C ASP A 97 -33.73 -16.01 -8.00
N PRO A 98 -34.97 -15.94 -8.53
CA PRO A 98 -35.92 -14.89 -8.20
C PRO A 98 -36.33 -14.86 -6.71
N SER A 99 -36.17 -15.98 -5.98
CA SER A 99 -36.46 -16.02 -4.54
C SER A 99 -35.50 -15.17 -3.71
N LEU A 100 -34.35 -14.79 -4.28
CA LEU A 100 -33.38 -13.89 -3.65
C LEU A 100 -33.71 -12.40 -3.80
N ILE A 101 -34.76 -12.04 -4.56
CA ILE A 101 -35.16 -10.62 -4.72
C ILE A 101 -35.46 -9.96 -3.36
N PRO A 102 -36.29 -10.54 -2.47
CA PRO A 102 -36.51 -9.97 -1.14
C PRO A 102 -35.23 -9.96 -0.27
N VAL A 103 -34.31 -10.90 -0.49
CA VAL A 103 -33.02 -10.98 0.21
C VAL A 103 -32.13 -9.80 -0.19
N GLY A 104 -32.06 -9.48 -1.48
CA GLY A 104 -31.38 -8.30 -2.00
C GLY A 104 -31.97 -6.99 -1.47
N GLN A 105 -33.31 -6.89 -1.43
CA GLN A 105 -34.01 -5.72 -0.85
C GLN A 105 -33.72 -5.53 0.64
N MET A 106 -33.65 -6.63 1.41
CA MET A 106 -33.27 -6.59 2.81
C MET A 106 -31.86 -6.00 3.00
N ILE A 107 -30.87 -6.46 2.22
CA ILE A 107 -29.53 -5.88 2.25
C ILE A 107 -29.58 -4.40 1.86
N GLN A 108 -30.29 -4.04 0.79
CA GLN A 108 -30.43 -2.64 0.35
C GLN A 108 -31.08 -1.71 1.39
N SER A 109 -31.88 -2.25 2.31
CA SER A 109 -32.48 -1.49 3.41
C SER A 109 -31.54 -1.25 4.61
N LEU A 110 -30.41 -1.95 4.69
CA LEU A 110 -29.45 -1.77 5.77
C LEU A 110 -28.72 -0.42 5.63
N PRO A 111 -28.34 0.22 6.74
CA PRO A 111 -27.50 1.40 6.68
C PRO A 111 -26.10 1.03 6.18
N SER A 112 -25.49 1.92 5.39
CA SER A 112 -24.13 1.71 4.85
C SER A 112 -23.04 1.69 5.93
N GLN A 113 -23.32 2.22 7.12
CA GLN A 113 -22.45 2.18 8.28
C GLN A 113 -23.13 1.38 9.39
N LEU A 114 -22.44 0.34 9.85
CA LEU A 114 -22.88 -0.44 11.00
C LEU A 114 -22.10 -0.03 12.24
N ASP A 115 -22.85 0.35 13.26
CA ASP A 115 -22.36 0.63 14.61
C ASP A 115 -22.71 -0.59 15.49
N LYS A 116 -22.17 -1.76 15.12
CA LYS A 116 -22.48 -3.05 15.75
C LYS A 116 -21.23 -3.89 15.95
N THR A 117 -21.14 -4.52 17.12
CA THR A 117 -20.05 -5.42 17.49
C THR A 117 -20.14 -6.81 16.83
N TYR A 118 -21.27 -7.15 16.21
CA TYR A 118 -21.47 -8.40 15.48
C TYR A 118 -22.40 -8.21 14.26
N LEU A 119 -22.22 -9.08 13.26
CA LEU A 119 -23.09 -9.14 12.08
C LEU A 119 -24.33 -10.01 12.39
N ASP A 120 -25.52 -9.55 12.00
CA ASP A 120 -26.75 -10.33 12.18
C ASP A 120 -26.67 -11.62 11.35
N PRO A 121 -26.95 -12.81 11.92
CA PRO A 121 -26.94 -14.08 11.19
C PRO A 121 -27.81 -14.10 9.92
N HIS A 122 -28.90 -13.32 9.87
CA HIS A 122 -29.73 -13.17 8.68
C HIS A 122 -28.98 -12.41 7.57
N VAL A 123 -28.20 -11.39 7.93
CA VAL A 123 -27.36 -10.63 7.00
C VAL A 123 -26.22 -11.49 6.47
N VAL A 124 -25.56 -12.27 7.34
CA VAL A 124 -24.53 -13.24 6.94
C VAL A 124 -25.09 -14.21 5.89
N THR A 125 -26.29 -14.76 6.16
CA THR A 125 -26.94 -15.72 5.28
C THR A 125 -27.37 -15.11 3.96
N ALA A 126 -27.91 -13.89 4.00
CA ALA A 126 -28.29 -13.15 2.81
C ALA A 126 -27.08 -12.85 1.90
N ILE A 127 -25.98 -12.35 2.45
CA ILE A 127 -24.76 -12.08 1.68
C ILE A 127 -24.21 -13.38 1.08
N ARG A 128 -24.19 -14.47 1.84
CA ARG A 128 -23.77 -15.78 1.34
C ARG A 128 -24.61 -16.25 0.16
N GLN A 129 -25.94 -16.19 0.27
CA GLN A 129 -26.86 -16.61 -0.79
C GLN A 129 -26.72 -15.73 -2.04
N LEU A 130 -26.69 -14.41 -1.87
CA LEU A 130 -26.49 -13.46 -2.97
C LEU A 130 -25.14 -13.70 -3.65
N TRP A 131 -24.07 -13.89 -2.90
CA TRP A 131 -22.74 -14.13 -3.48
C TRP A 131 -22.62 -15.46 -4.25
N GLN A 132 -23.47 -16.43 -3.95
CA GLN A 132 -23.57 -17.68 -4.71
C GLN A 132 -24.42 -17.55 -5.97
N ASP A 133 -25.22 -16.49 -6.11
CA ASP A 133 -26.07 -16.27 -7.28
C ASP A 133 -25.22 -15.96 -8.53
N PRO A 134 -25.43 -16.68 -9.65
CA PRO A 134 -24.75 -16.41 -10.91
C PRO A 134 -24.91 -14.99 -11.46
N GLY A 135 -26.06 -14.33 -11.22
CA GLY A 135 -26.31 -12.95 -11.62
C GLY A 135 -25.40 -11.97 -10.87
N VAL A 136 -25.27 -12.15 -9.56
CA VAL A 136 -24.34 -11.38 -8.71
C VAL A 136 -22.89 -11.61 -9.14
N ARG A 137 -22.48 -12.85 -9.37
CA ARG A 137 -21.12 -13.18 -9.87
C ARG A 137 -20.83 -12.54 -11.22
N LYS A 138 -21.78 -12.61 -12.15
CA LYS A 138 -21.67 -11.96 -13.47
C LYS A 138 -21.56 -10.44 -13.37
N CYS A 139 -22.28 -9.81 -12.43
CA CYS A 139 -22.14 -8.38 -12.19
C CYS A 139 -20.77 -8.03 -11.58
N PHE A 140 -20.27 -8.85 -10.66
CA PHE A 140 -18.95 -8.69 -10.05
C PHE A 140 -17.80 -8.82 -11.07
N GLU A 141 -17.90 -9.72 -12.05
CA GLU A 141 -16.94 -9.85 -13.15
C GLU A 141 -16.82 -8.56 -13.99
N ARG A 142 -17.87 -7.74 -14.00
CA ARG A 142 -17.93 -6.42 -14.65
C ARG A 142 -17.65 -5.26 -13.69
N SER A 143 -17.08 -5.53 -12.51
CA SER A 143 -16.79 -4.53 -11.47
C SER A 143 -15.87 -3.39 -11.89
N ARG A 144 -15.18 -3.47 -13.04
CA ARG A 144 -14.45 -2.33 -13.62
C ARG A 144 -15.38 -1.20 -14.11
N GLU A 145 -16.65 -1.50 -14.39
CA GLU A 145 -17.62 -0.56 -14.95
C GLU A 145 -18.28 0.31 -13.87
N TYR A 146 -18.03 0.02 -12.59
CA TYR A 146 -18.57 0.77 -11.45
C TYR A 146 -17.56 0.81 -10.30
N GLN A 147 -17.89 1.52 -9.22
CA GLN A 147 -16.95 1.83 -8.14
C GLN A 147 -17.03 0.79 -7.02
N LEU A 148 -16.38 -0.36 -7.19
CA LEU A 148 -16.32 -1.44 -6.19
C LEU A 148 -14.97 -1.49 -5.46
N ASN A 149 -14.98 -1.84 -4.18
CA ASN A 149 -13.76 -2.07 -3.40
C ASN A 149 -13.10 -3.41 -3.81
N ASP A 150 -11.78 -3.40 -4.04
CA ASP A 150 -11.00 -4.59 -4.40
C ASP A 150 -11.11 -5.73 -3.38
N SER A 151 -11.41 -5.41 -2.12
CA SER A 151 -11.55 -6.41 -1.04
C SER A 151 -12.93 -7.07 -0.97
N ALA A 152 -13.87 -6.70 -1.85
CA ALA A 152 -15.25 -7.22 -1.82
C ALA A 152 -15.31 -8.76 -1.86
N ALA A 153 -14.66 -9.38 -2.85
CA ALA A 153 -14.65 -10.84 -2.97
C ALA A 153 -14.07 -11.54 -1.74
N TYR A 154 -12.97 -11.01 -1.19
CA TYR A 154 -12.34 -11.56 0.01
C TYR A 154 -13.30 -11.62 1.21
N TYR A 155 -14.07 -10.54 1.43
CA TYR A 155 -15.04 -10.51 2.53
C TYR A 155 -16.23 -11.41 2.27
N PHE A 156 -16.74 -11.50 1.04
CA PHE A 156 -17.85 -12.38 0.73
C PHE A 156 -17.46 -13.86 0.80
N ASP A 157 -16.27 -14.22 0.31
CA ASP A 157 -15.75 -15.58 0.41
C ASP A 157 -15.49 -15.99 1.88
N SER A 158 -15.22 -15.02 2.75
CA SER A 158 -14.96 -15.21 4.18
C SER A 158 -16.17 -14.91 5.08
N ILE A 159 -17.37 -14.71 4.51
CA ILE A 159 -18.54 -14.20 5.24
C ILE A 159 -18.94 -15.09 6.42
N ASP A 160 -18.70 -16.40 6.31
CA ASP A 160 -18.98 -17.38 7.37
C ASP A 160 -18.10 -17.20 8.59
N ARG A 161 -16.82 -16.86 8.37
CA ARG A 161 -15.87 -16.55 9.45
C ARG A 161 -16.19 -15.19 10.07
N ILE A 162 -16.42 -14.20 9.21
CA ILE A 162 -16.71 -12.81 9.62
C ILE A 162 -18.03 -12.72 10.41
N GLY A 163 -19.01 -13.58 10.07
CA GLY A 163 -20.31 -13.65 10.72
C GLY A 163 -20.34 -14.38 12.07
N GLN A 164 -19.22 -14.95 12.55
CA GLN A 164 -19.19 -15.65 13.83
C GLN A 164 -19.36 -14.67 15.00
N ARG A 165 -20.08 -15.08 16.06
CA ARG A 165 -20.31 -14.22 17.24
C ARG A 165 -19.01 -13.83 17.96
N ASN A 166 -18.02 -14.71 17.94
CA ASN A 166 -16.69 -14.52 18.51
C ASN A 166 -15.65 -14.15 17.45
N TYR A 167 -16.09 -13.65 16.27
CA TYR A 167 -15.18 -13.16 15.24
C TYR A 167 -14.22 -12.13 15.83
N VAL A 168 -12.94 -12.27 15.52
CA VAL A 168 -11.88 -11.29 15.78
C VAL A 168 -11.12 -11.16 14.47
N PRO A 169 -11.00 -9.95 13.89
CA PRO A 169 -10.27 -9.74 12.64
C PRO A 169 -8.85 -10.32 12.70
N ASP A 170 -8.47 -11.02 11.64
CA ASP A 170 -7.07 -11.39 11.44
C ASP A 170 -6.29 -10.24 10.78
N ASP A 171 -4.97 -10.39 10.65
CA ASP A 171 -4.14 -9.35 10.06
C ASP A 171 -4.51 -9.08 8.58
N GLN A 172 -5.05 -10.08 7.85
CA GLN A 172 -5.50 -9.90 6.47
C GLN A 172 -6.79 -9.09 6.38
N ASP A 173 -7.74 -9.32 7.31
CA ASP A 173 -8.95 -8.53 7.45
C ASP A 173 -8.59 -7.05 7.72
N VAL A 174 -7.63 -6.80 8.62
CA VAL A 174 -7.18 -5.44 8.94
C VAL A 174 -6.47 -4.78 7.74
N LEU A 175 -5.61 -5.51 7.03
CA LEU A 175 -4.90 -4.99 5.84
C LEU A 175 -5.84 -4.62 4.70
N ARG A 176 -6.91 -5.40 4.52
CA ARG A 176 -7.94 -5.21 3.48
C ARG A 176 -9.04 -4.24 3.89
N SER A 177 -9.09 -3.85 5.16
CA SER A 177 -10.08 -2.87 5.63
C SER A 177 -9.83 -1.51 5.01
N ARG A 178 -10.90 -0.89 4.52
CA ARG A 178 -10.87 0.36 3.80
C ARG A 178 -11.54 1.44 4.62
N VAL A 179 -10.73 2.41 5.00
CA VAL A 179 -11.16 3.69 5.56
C VAL A 179 -10.66 4.77 4.61
N LYS A 180 -11.54 5.70 4.24
CA LYS A 180 -11.14 6.86 3.43
C LYS A 180 -10.25 7.76 4.29
N THR A 181 -8.96 7.81 4.00
CA THR A 181 -8.01 8.70 4.69
C THR A 181 -8.38 10.16 4.42
N THR A 182 -8.63 10.91 5.49
CA THR A 182 -8.86 12.35 5.46
C THR A 182 -7.75 13.05 6.24
N GLY A 183 -7.30 14.19 5.75
CA GLY A 183 -6.20 14.93 6.37
C GLY A 183 -4.83 14.27 6.20
N ILE A 184 -3.98 14.45 7.20
CA ILE A 184 -2.59 13.98 7.25
C ILE A 184 -2.45 13.17 8.53
N THR A 185 -1.93 11.95 8.40
CA THR A 185 -1.59 11.12 9.57
C THR A 185 -0.10 10.85 9.57
N GLU A 186 0.51 10.93 10.75
CA GLU A 186 1.92 10.65 10.95
C GLU A 186 2.05 9.31 11.67
N THR A 187 2.92 8.44 11.16
CA THR A 187 3.31 7.20 11.85
C THR A 187 4.82 7.16 11.98
N VAL A 188 5.31 6.74 13.14
CA VAL A 188 6.73 6.78 13.47
C VAL A 188 7.18 5.37 13.82
N PHE A 189 8.23 4.90 13.14
CA PHE A 189 8.84 3.60 13.38
C PHE A 189 10.34 3.80 13.67
N VAL A 190 10.91 2.91 14.47
CA VAL A 190 12.37 2.90 14.74
C VAL A 190 12.93 1.61 14.19
N ILE A 191 13.87 1.73 13.24
CA ILE A 191 14.54 0.59 12.60
C ILE A 191 16.04 0.77 12.80
N GLY A 192 16.62 -0.06 13.67
CA GLY A 192 17.99 0.13 14.13
C GLY A 192 18.17 1.46 14.85
N GLU A 193 19.09 2.29 14.38
CA GLU A 193 19.36 3.64 14.94
C GLU A 193 18.57 4.76 14.24
N LEU A 194 17.81 4.43 13.20
CA LEU A 194 17.10 5.40 12.36
C LEU A 194 15.64 5.49 12.78
N LYS A 195 15.14 6.72 12.88
CA LYS A 195 13.75 7.02 13.16
C LYS A 195 13.03 7.38 11.86
N TYR A 196 12.15 6.51 11.40
CA TYR A 196 11.35 6.73 10.21
C TYR A 196 10.05 7.41 10.58
N ARG A 197 9.78 8.55 9.97
CA ARG A 197 8.55 9.31 10.12
C ARG A 197 7.81 9.32 8.80
N MET A 198 6.75 8.53 8.71
CA MET A 198 5.94 8.38 7.52
C MET A 198 4.68 9.22 7.61
N PHE A 199 4.39 9.97 6.54
CA PHE A 199 3.18 10.77 6.42
C PHE A 199 2.22 10.12 5.41
N ASP A 200 1.05 9.66 5.87
CA ASP A 200 -0.07 9.31 5.00
C ASP A 200 -0.89 10.55 4.71
N VAL A 201 -1.23 10.76 3.44
CA VAL A 201 -2.13 11.83 3.02
C VAL A 201 -3.24 11.27 2.16
N GLY A 202 -4.43 11.86 2.27
CA GLY A 202 -5.56 11.48 1.42
C GLY A 202 -5.21 11.62 -0.07
N GLY A 203 -5.44 10.55 -0.85
CA GLY A 203 -5.08 10.47 -2.28
C GLY A 203 -6.08 11.16 -3.24
N GLN A 204 -7.30 11.38 -2.76
CA GLN A 204 -8.40 11.96 -3.55
C GLN A 204 -8.17 13.44 -3.85
N ARG A 205 -8.73 13.93 -4.96
CA ARG A 205 -8.52 15.31 -5.45
C ARG A 205 -8.85 16.36 -4.37
N SER A 206 -9.89 16.15 -3.58
CA SER A 206 -10.30 17.05 -2.49
C SER A 206 -9.26 17.18 -1.37
N GLU A 207 -8.44 16.15 -1.16
CA GLU A 207 -7.46 16.09 -0.07
C GLU A 207 -6.10 16.66 -0.46
N ARG A 208 -5.80 16.76 -1.77
CA ARG A 208 -4.46 17.15 -2.26
C ARG A 208 -4.01 18.55 -1.88
N LYS A 209 -4.96 19.47 -1.65
CA LYS A 209 -4.65 20.83 -1.17
C LYS A 209 -3.93 20.82 0.20
N LYS A 210 -4.13 19.77 1.00
CA LYS A 210 -3.52 19.62 2.33
C LYS A 210 -2.07 19.14 2.26
N TRP A 211 -1.64 18.57 1.13
CA TRP A 211 -0.32 17.94 1.00
C TRP A 211 0.84 18.91 1.23
N ILE A 212 0.66 20.19 0.87
CA ILE A 212 1.71 21.20 1.05
C ILE A 212 2.21 21.31 2.50
N HIS A 213 1.39 20.96 3.49
CA HIS A 213 1.73 21.01 4.91
C HIS A 213 2.75 19.95 5.35
N CYS A 214 3.07 18.97 4.50
CA CYS A 214 4.04 17.91 4.80
C CYS A 214 5.22 17.87 3.83
N PHE A 215 5.40 18.89 2.98
CA PHE A 215 6.46 18.91 1.95
C PHE A 215 7.82 19.38 2.48
N GLU A 216 7.88 19.99 3.67
CA GLU A 216 9.13 20.50 4.22
C GLU A 216 10.03 19.38 4.74
N ASN A 217 11.30 19.42 4.32
CA ASN A 217 12.36 18.53 4.79
C ASN A 217 12.06 17.03 4.60
N VAL A 218 11.29 16.67 3.56
CA VAL A 218 11.04 15.28 3.19
C VAL A 218 12.31 14.68 2.58
N THR A 219 12.78 13.58 3.16
CA THR A 219 13.95 12.83 2.70
C THR A 219 13.64 12.06 1.40
N ALA A 220 12.49 11.38 1.37
CA ALA A 220 12.05 10.60 0.22
C ALA A 220 10.52 10.62 0.06
N ILE A 221 10.07 10.56 -1.18
CA ILE A 221 8.67 10.32 -1.54
C ILE A 221 8.53 8.86 -1.94
N VAL A 222 7.54 8.17 -1.37
CA VAL A 222 7.07 6.88 -1.88
C VAL A 222 5.79 7.15 -2.64
N PHE A 223 5.84 7.05 -3.96
CA PHE A 223 4.71 7.28 -4.84
C PHE A 223 4.10 5.93 -5.24
N LEU A 224 2.87 5.66 -4.80
CA LEU A 224 2.18 4.40 -5.05
C LEU A 224 1.25 4.52 -6.25
N VAL A 225 1.33 3.51 -7.12
CA VAL A 225 0.48 3.34 -8.29
C VAL A 225 -0.17 1.96 -8.23
N ALA A 226 -1.49 1.90 -8.30
CA ALA A 226 -2.18 0.63 -8.44
C ALA A 226 -2.20 0.19 -9.92
N LEU A 227 -1.45 -0.86 -10.26
CA LEU A 227 -1.39 -1.37 -11.64
C LEU A 227 -2.74 -1.86 -12.14
N SER A 228 -3.55 -2.46 -11.25
CA SER A 228 -4.87 -3.01 -11.59
C SER A 228 -5.91 -1.98 -12.02
N GLU A 229 -5.64 -0.68 -11.87
CA GLU A 229 -6.60 0.41 -12.15
C GLU A 229 -6.50 0.97 -13.59
N TYR A 230 -5.73 0.33 -14.47
CA TYR A 230 -5.52 0.77 -15.86
C TYR A 230 -6.81 0.83 -16.71
N ASP A 231 -7.85 0.10 -16.34
CA ASP A 231 -9.12 0.04 -17.07
C ASP A 231 -10.31 0.59 -16.27
N GLN A 232 -10.03 1.38 -15.22
CA GLN A 232 -11.04 1.97 -14.35
C GLN A 232 -11.08 3.49 -14.48
N MET A 233 -12.26 4.06 -14.22
CA MET A 233 -12.47 5.51 -14.14
C MET A 233 -12.38 5.99 -12.68
N LEU A 234 -12.04 7.27 -12.48
CA LEU A 234 -11.99 7.87 -11.15
C LEU A 234 -13.35 7.86 -10.48
N TYR A 235 -13.33 7.76 -9.15
CA TYR A 235 -14.54 7.91 -8.35
C TYR A 235 -15.10 9.34 -8.44
N GLU A 236 -14.22 10.34 -8.47
CA GLU A 236 -14.62 11.75 -8.52
C GLU A 236 -15.02 12.25 -9.93
N ASP A 237 -14.69 11.51 -10.98
CA ASP A 237 -14.82 11.94 -12.38
C ASP A 237 -14.80 10.72 -13.32
N ASP A 238 -15.98 10.31 -13.81
CA ASP A 238 -16.16 9.11 -14.64
C ASP A 238 -15.57 9.24 -16.05
N SER A 239 -15.13 10.43 -16.45
CA SER A 239 -14.48 10.69 -17.74
C SER A 239 -12.96 10.46 -17.71
N VAL A 240 -12.37 10.31 -16.52
CA VAL A 240 -10.93 10.26 -16.34
C VAL A 240 -10.48 8.87 -15.88
N ASN A 241 -9.62 8.24 -16.68
CA ASN A 241 -8.98 6.98 -16.32
C ASN A 241 -8.05 7.12 -15.10
N ARG A 242 -8.13 6.19 -14.15
CA ARG A 242 -7.36 6.21 -12.89
C ARG A 242 -5.84 6.18 -13.10
N MET A 243 -5.36 5.36 -14.04
CA MET A 243 -3.92 5.27 -14.34
C MET A 243 -3.40 6.54 -15.03
N GLN A 244 -4.21 7.16 -15.89
CA GLN A 244 -3.86 8.46 -16.48
C GLN A 244 -3.81 9.57 -15.42
N GLU A 245 -4.75 9.58 -14.47
CA GLU A 245 -4.69 10.49 -13.32
C GLU A 245 -3.44 10.27 -12.47
N ALA A 246 -3.05 9.00 -12.23
CA ALA A 246 -1.83 8.69 -11.50
C ALA A 246 -0.58 9.21 -12.23
N LEU A 247 -0.51 9.09 -13.56
CA LEU A 247 0.57 9.67 -14.39
C LEU A 247 0.61 11.20 -14.29
N ASN A 248 -0.53 11.88 -14.45
CA ASN A 248 -0.62 13.34 -14.35
C ASN A 248 -0.20 13.82 -12.95
N LEU A 249 -0.64 13.10 -11.92
CA LEU A 249 -0.25 13.37 -10.54
C LEU A 249 1.25 13.17 -10.34
N PHE A 250 1.82 12.08 -10.84
CA PHE A 250 3.26 11.83 -10.73
C PHE A 250 4.08 12.91 -11.43
N ASP A 251 3.70 13.31 -12.66
CA ASP A 251 4.32 14.40 -13.41
C ASP A 251 4.39 15.69 -12.58
N SER A 252 3.25 16.06 -11.96
CA SER A 252 3.17 17.26 -11.11
C SER A 252 4.07 17.19 -9.86
N ILE A 253 4.33 15.99 -9.34
CA ILE A 253 5.16 15.76 -8.15
C ILE A 253 6.63 15.67 -8.52
N CYS A 254 7.00 14.87 -9.54
CA CYS A 254 8.39 14.64 -9.89
C CYS A 254 9.07 15.93 -10.39
N ASN A 255 8.32 16.77 -11.08
CA ASN A 255 8.76 18.05 -11.65
C ASN A 255 8.47 19.26 -10.73
N SER A 256 7.96 19.03 -9.52
CA SER A 256 7.71 20.10 -8.54
C SER A 256 9.00 20.71 -7.99
N ARG A 257 9.02 22.05 -7.87
CA ARG A 257 10.12 22.80 -7.23
C ARG A 257 10.38 22.39 -5.78
N TRP A 258 9.35 21.92 -5.07
CA TRP A 258 9.45 21.49 -3.68
C TRP A 258 10.31 20.23 -3.52
N PHE A 259 10.42 19.43 -4.57
CA PHE A 259 11.02 18.10 -4.50
C PHE A 259 12.29 17.97 -5.34
N ILE A 260 12.89 19.06 -5.81
CA ILE A 260 14.09 19.02 -6.68
C ILE A 260 15.18 18.11 -6.11
N LYS A 261 15.42 18.19 -4.79
CA LYS A 261 16.46 17.41 -4.09
C LYS A 261 15.92 16.15 -3.39
N THR A 262 14.62 15.88 -3.48
CA THR A 262 13.97 14.77 -2.78
C THR A 262 14.02 13.52 -3.66
N SER A 263 14.45 12.39 -3.07
CA SER A 263 14.44 11.10 -3.76
C SER A 263 13.00 10.62 -3.96
N ILE A 264 12.70 10.03 -5.11
CA ILE A 264 11.36 9.48 -5.40
C ILE A 264 11.49 7.98 -5.64
N ILE A 265 10.68 7.22 -4.92
CA ILE A 265 10.54 5.78 -5.03
C ILE A 265 9.16 5.53 -5.62
N LEU A 266 9.11 4.91 -6.80
CA LEU A 266 7.87 4.54 -7.46
C LEU A 266 7.52 3.10 -7.07
N PHE A 267 6.36 2.92 -6.43
CA PHE A 267 5.86 1.62 -6.01
C PHE A 267 4.70 1.20 -6.90
N LEU A 268 4.90 0.16 -7.71
CA LEU A 268 3.85 -0.42 -8.55
C LEU A 268 3.14 -1.53 -7.77
N ASN A 269 1.96 -1.18 -7.26
CA ASN A 269 1.14 -1.96 -6.33
C ASN A 269 0.02 -2.74 -7.02
N LYS A 270 -0.62 -3.66 -6.29
CA LYS A 270 -1.75 -4.50 -6.75
C LYS A 270 -1.39 -5.36 -7.97
N ILE A 271 -0.17 -5.89 -7.97
CA ILE A 271 0.36 -6.69 -9.07
C ILE A 271 -0.38 -8.03 -9.20
N ASP A 272 -0.86 -8.57 -8.08
CA ASP A 272 -1.70 -9.75 -7.97
C ASP A 272 -3.00 -9.58 -8.75
N LEU A 273 -3.71 -8.47 -8.52
CA LEU A 273 -4.93 -8.12 -9.24
C LEU A 273 -4.63 -7.83 -10.70
N PHE A 274 -3.54 -7.11 -11.00
CA PHE A 274 -3.13 -6.80 -12.37
C PHE A 274 -2.87 -8.07 -13.18
N LYS A 275 -2.10 -9.03 -12.64
CA LYS A 275 -1.76 -10.31 -13.28
C LYS A 275 -2.97 -11.16 -13.63
N GLN A 276 -4.01 -11.13 -12.81
CA GLN A 276 -5.29 -11.77 -13.12
C GLN A 276 -6.04 -11.02 -14.22
N LYS A 277 -6.10 -9.69 -14.09
CA LYS A 277 -6.95 -8.80 -14.90
C LYS A 277 -6.51 -8.67 -16.36
N VAL A 278 -5.20 -8.63 -16.62
CA VAL A 278 -4.67 -8.54 -17.99
C VAL A 278 -5.06 -9.71 -18.89
N ARG A 279 -5.52 -10.84 -18.32
CA ARG A 279 -5.95 -12.03 -19.08
C ARG A 279 -7.29 -11.83 -19.78
N TYR A 280 -8.16 -10.97 -19.25
CA TYR A 280 -9.52 -10.75 -19.76
C TYR A 280 -9.84 -9.28 -20.06
N SER A 281 -9.02 -8.34 -19.60
CA SER A 281 -9.10 -6.91 -19.90
C SER A 281 -7.82 -6.46 -20.62
N PRO A 282 -7.74 -6.52 -21.96
CA PRO A 282 -6.52 -6.16 -22.69
C PRO A 282 -6.11 -4.70 -22.44
N ILE A 283 -4.84 -4.48 -22.06
CA ILE A 283 -4.28 -3.14 -21.79
C ILE A 283 -4.45 -2.19 -22.98
N GLN A 284 -4.32 -2.72 -24.21
CA GLN A 284 -4.38 -1.96 -25.46
C GLN A 284 -5.70 -1.21 -25.68
N ASN A 285 -6.80 -1.72 -25.09
CA ASN A 285 -8.11 -1.07 -25.18
C ASN A 285 -8.14 0.29 -24.46
N PHE A 286 -7.25 0.49 -23.49
CA PHE A 286 -7.16 1.71 -22.68
C PHE A 286 -5.87 2.48 -22.96
N PHE A 287 -4.79 1.77 -23.34
CA PHE A 287 -3.50 2.32 -23.69
C PHE A 287 -3.04 1.76 -25.06
N PRO A 288 -3.47 2.37 -26.18
CA PRO A 288 -3.21 1.85 -27.53
C PRO A 288 -1.73 1.69 -27.90
N ASN A 289 -0.85 2.47 -27.25
CA ASN A 289 0.60 2.42 -27.45
C ASN A 289 1.27 1.22 -26.74
N PHE A 290 0.51 0.43 -25.98
CA PHE A 290 1.01 -0.82 -25.45
C PHE A 290 1.02 -1.89 -26.55
N HIS A 291 2.14 -2.57 -26.71
CA HIS A 291 2.26 -3.71 -27.61
C HIS A 291 2.50 -4.97 -26.77
N PRO A 292 1.70 -6.04 -26.91
CA PRO A 292 1.86 -7.24 -26.14
C PRO A 292 3.16 -7.93 -26.60
N PRO A 293 3.82 -8.67 -25.70
CA PRO A 293 5.02 -9.40 -26.08
C PRO A 293 4.69 -10.40 -27.20
N SER A 294 5.51 -10.41 -28.25
CA SER A 294 5.41 -11.43 -29.31
C SER A 294 6.07 -12.76 -28.89
N ASN A 295 6.94 -12.71 -27.87
CA ASN A 295 7.58 -13.89 -27.31
C ASN A 295 6.64 -14.61 -26.34
N PRO A 296 6.29 -15.89 -26.58
CA PRO A 296 5.43 -16.67 -25.69
C PRO A 296 6.00 -16.88 -24.28
N ASP A 297 7.33 -16.77 -24.09
CA ASP A 297 7.97 -16.94 -22.78
C ASP A 297 7.84 -15.69 -21.88
N GLN A 298 7.47 -14.54 -22.44
CA GLN A 298 7.32 -13.30 -21.67
C GLN A 298 5.89 -13.16 -21.18
N GLU A 299 5.72 -13.15 -19.86
CA GLU A 299 4.39 -13.01 -19.28
C GLU A 299 3.79 -11.62 -19.56
N LEU A 300 2.54 -11.59 -20.04
CA LEU A 300 1.84 -10.36 -20.42
C LEU A 300 1.82 -9.30 -19.31
N TRP A 301 1.65 -9.73 -18.05
CA TRP A 301 1.62 -8.81 -16.91
C TRP A 301 2.99 -8.17 -16.65
N GLN A 302 4.10 -8.88 -16.90
CA GLN A 302 5.45 -8.31 -16.74
C GLN A 302 5.68 -7.21 -17.77
N ALA A 303 5.37 -7.49 -19.05
CA ALA A 303 5.44 -6.50 -20.11
C ALA A 303 4.54 -5.28 -19.83
N GLY A 304 3.34 -5.51 -19.27
CA GLY A 304 2.45 -4.44 -18.84
C GLY A 304 3.02 -3.59 -17.69
N ALA A 305 3.60 -4.23 -16.67
CA ALA A 305 4.22 -3.55 -15.55
C ALA A 305 5.43 -2.71 -16.00
N ASP A 306 6.28 -3.26 -16.88
CA ASP A 306 7.40 -2.54 -17.49
C ASP A 306 6.92 -1.35 -18.33
N PHE A 307 5.86 -1.53 -19.12
CA PHE A 307 5.25 -0.45 -19.90
C PHE A 307 4.80 0.72 -19.02
N PHE A 308 4.06 0.43 -17.94
CA PHE A 308 3.63 1.48 -17.01
C PHE A 308 4.81 2.09 -16.27
N GLY A 309 5.75 1.29 -15.76
CA GLY A 309 6.96 1.78 -15.11
C GLY A 309 7.75 2.75 -16.00
N ASN A 310 7.94 2.39 -17.27
CA ASN A 310 8.59 3.26 -18.25
C ASN A 310 7.80 4.54 -18.53
N LYS A 311 6.46 4.47 -18.61
CA LYS A 311 5.62 5.67 -18.72
C LYS A 311 5.83 6.64 -17.55
N PHE A 312 5.84 6.15 -16.31
CA PHE A 312 6.10 6.98 -15.14
C PHE A 312 7.51 7.58 -15.15
N VAL A 313 8.54 6.80 -15.52
CA VAL A 313 9.89 7.35 -15.64
C VAL A 313 9.99 8.38 -16.75
N SER A 314 9.27 8.20 -17.86
CA SER A 314 9.34 9.09 -19.03
C SER A 314 8.81 10.50 -18.79
N VAL A 315 7.92 10.70 -17.82
CA VAL A 315 7.39 12.04 -17.50
C VAL A 315 8.34 12.86 -16.62
N ASN A 316 9.36 12.23 -16.04
CA ASN A 316 10.36 12.94 -15.26
C ASN A 316 11.31 13.72 -16.17
N GLN A 317 11.34 15.03 -16.00
CA GLN A 317 12.11 15.96 -16.84
C GLN A 317 13.52 16.22 -16.28
N SER A 318 13.80 15.75 -15.06
CA SER A 318 15.09 15.97 -14.40
C SER A 318 16.04 14.81 -14.68
N PRO A 319 17.14 15.02 -15.44
CA PRO A 319 18.12 13.96 -15.71
C PRO A 319 18.93 13.55 -14.47
N SER A 320 19.01 14.42 -13.45
CA SER A 320 19.71 14.14 -12.19
C SER A 320 18.87 13.37 -11.17
N LYS A 321 17.55 13.27 -11.39
CA LYS A 321 16.65 12.48 -10.57
C LYS A 321 16.26 11.25 -11.37
N GLN A 322 16.58 10.05 -10.91
CA GLN A 322 16.00 8.83 -11.48
C GLN A 322 15.09 8.18 -10.43
N PRO A 323 13.78 8.09 -10.67
CA PRO A 323 12.89 7.40 -9.76
C PRO A 323 13.29 5.93 -9.63
N ALA A 324 13.47 5.45 -8.39
CA ALA A 324 13.72 4.04 -8.15
C ALA A 324 12.40 3.28 -8.29
N ILE A 325 12.32 2.32 -9.22
CA ILE A 325 11.13 1.49 -9.40
C ILE A 325 11.19 0.31 -8.44
N SER A 326 10.14 0.11 -7.66
CA SER A 326 9.90 -1.06 -6.85
C SER A 326 8.59 -1.70 -7.27
N LEU A 327 8.61 -3.00 -7.50
CA LEU A 327 7.40 -3.80 -7.68
C LEU A 327 6.97 -4.33 -6.32
N ASP A 328 5.66 -4.31 -6.07
CA ASP A 328 5.09 -5.07 -4.98
C ASP A 328 5.36 -6.57 -5.18
N LYS A 329 5.62 -7.31 -4.10
CA LYS A 329 5.78 -8.77 -4.17
C LYS A 329 4.51 -9.44 -3.68
N GLU A 330 4.15 -10.54 -4.34
CA GLU A 330 2.98 -11.33 -3.98
C GLU A 330 3.09 -11.79 -2.51
N VAL A 331 2.00 -11.62 -1.75
CA VAL A 331 1.80 -12.36 -0.49
C VAL A 331 1.44 -13.79 -0.89
N GLU A 332 2.44 -14.64 -1.12
CA GLU A 332 2.21 -16.07 -1.31
C GLU A 332 1.58 -16.63 -0.03
N THR A 333 0.29 -16.98 -0.09
CA THR A 333 -0.37 -17.77 0.94
C THR A 333 0.21 -19.17 0.84
N VAL A 334 1.17 -19.51 1.71
CA VAL A 334 1.70 -20.87 1.79
C VAL A 334 0.55 -21.82 2.16
N LYS A 335 -0.01 -22.49 1.15
CA LYS A 335 -0.84 -23.68 1.36
C LYS A 335 0.10 -24.76 1.89
N GLY A 336 -0.04 -25.06 3.18
CA GLY A 336 0.69 -26.14 3.81
C GLY A 336 0.18 -27.48 3.28
N GLU A 337 0.92 -28.08 2.36
CA GLU A 337 0.93 -29.52 2.18
C GLU A 337 2.33 -30.03 2.47
N GLY A 338 2.44 -30.77 3.58
CA GLY A 338 3.69 -31.35 4.02
C GLY A 338 4.14 -32.45 3.08
N ASN A 339 5.44 -32.50 2.81
CA ASN A 339 6.08 -33.77 2.54
C ASN A 339 7.42 -33.84 3.26
N ARG A 340 7.46 -34.71 4.28
CA ARG A 340 8.66 -35.13 4.99
C ARG A 340 9.43 -36.09 4.09
N ALA A 341 10.60 -35.68 3.60
CA ALA A 341 11.69 -36.60 3.32
C ALA A 341 13.03 -35.85 3.23
N ASN A 342 13.98 -36.32 4.04
CA ASN A 342 15.42 -36.06 4.00
C ASN A 342 15.90 -34.69 4.52
N GLY A 343 16.47 -34.74 5.72
CA GLY A 343 17.08 -33.62 6.41
C GLY A 343 18.35 -33.13 5.73
N GLU A 344 18.31 -31.89 5.27
CA GLU A 344 19.40 -30.92 5.24
C GLU A 344 18.75 -29.53 5.29
N TRP A 345 18.76 -28.87 6.46
CA TRP A 345 18.32 -27.48 6.59
C TRP A 345 19.48 -26.56 6.19
N ARG A 346 19.44 -26.03 4.96
CA ARG A 346 20.22 -24.86 4.56
C ARG A 346 19.28 -23.72 4.20
N PRO A 347 19.14 -22.65 5.02
CA PRO A 347 18.44 -21.45 4.61
C PRO A 347 19.46 -20.36 4.25
N VAL A 348 19.93 -20.34 3.01
CA VAL A 348 20.51 -19.13 2.39
C VAL A 348 20.15 -19.15 0.90
N VAL A 349 19.19 -18.32 0.48
CA VAL A 349 19.11 -17.88 -0.91
C VAL A 349 18.85 -16.38 -0.91
N TYR A 350 19.95 -15.62 -0.92
CA TYR A 350 20.00 -14.28 -1.49
C TYR A 350 20.11 -14.42 -3.02
N MET A 351 19.19 -13.79 -3.76
CA MET A 351 19.29 -13.17 -5.11
C MET A 351 20.03 -13.90 -6.28
N PRO A 352 19.58 -13.76 -7.55
CA PRO A 352 19.84 -12.49 -8.26
C PRO A 352 18.74 -12.03 -9.22
N ILE A 353 18.48 -10.72 -9.20
CA ILE A 353 18.03 -10.01 -10.41
C ILE A 353 19.24 -9.97 -11.35
N ARG A 354 19.23 -10.84 -12.37
CA ARG A 354 20.08 -10.73 -13.56
C ARG A 354 19.21 -10.92 -14.80
N HIS A 355 19.32 -9.94 -15.70
CA HIS A 355 18.82 -9.85 -17.08
C HIS A 355 17.42 -9.26 -17.30
N CYS A 356 17.38 -7.94 -17.46
CA CYS A 356 16.70 -7.34 -18.61
C CYS A 356 17.71 -6.41 -19.32
N PRO A 357 18.06 -6.61 -20.60
CA PRO A 357 19.06 -5.83 -21.30
C PRO A 357 18.44 -4.59 -21.93
N VAL A 358 18.70 -3.41 -21.38
CA VAL A 358 18.55 -2.15 -22.14
C VAL A 358 19.96 -1.64 -22.45
N GLN A 359 20.29 -1.65 -23.73
CA GLN A 359 21.57 -1.22 -24.28
C GLN A 359 21.81 0.27 -23.98
N LEU A 360 22.81 0.58 -23.15
CA LEU A 360 23.49 1.88 -23.16
C LEU A 360 24.75 1.73 -24.04
N ARG A 361 24.65 2.11 -25.31
CA ARG A 361 25.81 2.30 -26.18
C ARG A 361 26.31 3.75 -26.06
N ASN A 362 27.61 3.84 -25.79
CA ASN A 362 28.57 4.88 -26.17
C ASN A 362 28.43 6.30 -25.57
N VAL A 363 29.17 6.55 -24.49
CA VAL A 363 30.05 7.73 -24.42
C VAL A 363 31.44 7.28 -23.95
N THR A 364 32.41 7.40 -24.84
CA THR A 364 33.81 7.02 -24.67
C THR A 364 34.60 8.00 -23.79
N LYS A 365 35.26 7.44 -22.76
CA LYS A 365 36.62 7.70 -22.23
C LYS A 365 37.19 9.13 -22.30
N HIS A 366 37.48 9.69 -21.11
CA HIS A 366 38.80 10.26 -20.82
C HIS A 366 39.21 10.02 -19.34
N GLN A 367 40.29 9.24 -19.22
CA GLN A 367 41.41 9.24 -18.24
C GLN A 367 41.23 9.71 -16.78
N SER A 368 41.35 8.72 -15.88
CA SER A 368 42.28 8.61 -14.72
C SER A 368 42.61 9.84 -13.87
N THR A 369 42.28 9.77 -12.58
CA THR A 369 43.23 9.85 -11.45
C THR A 369 42.60 9.27 -10.18
N GLU A 370 43.37 8.46 -9.46
CA GLU A 370 43.04 7.85 -8.18
C GLU A 370 43.08 8.89 -7.04
N GLN A 371 42.11 8.86 -6.12
CA GLN A 371 42.32 9.14 -4.69
C GLN A 371 41.33 8.33 -3.82
N PRO A 372 41.73 7.89 -2.61
CA PRO A 372 40.96 6.99 -1.75
C PRO A 372 40.11 7.76 -0.73
N GLY A 373 38.84 7.41 -0.60
CA GLY A 373 37.98 7.98 0.44
C GLY A 373 36.53 8.11 0.00
N GLY A 374 35.77 7.02 0.11
CA GLY A 374 34.33 7.03 -0.09
C GLY A 374 33.70 5.88 0.67
N LEU A 375 33.24 6.16 1.89
CA LEU A 375 32.29 5.28 2.57
C LEU A 375 31.03 5.24 1.70
N ASP A 376 30.86 4.14 0.97
CA ASP A 376 29.67 3.83 0.20
C ASP A 376 28.57 3.42 1.18
N ILE A 377 27.95 4.43 1.80
CA ILE A 377 26.79 4.28 2.68
C ILE A 377 25.60 3.97 1.77
N LYS A 378 25.33 2.67 1.60
CA LYS A 378 24.09 2.09 1.05
C LYS A 378 22.89 2.93 1.48
N ASN A 379 22.14 3.47 0.52
CA ASN A 379 20.99 4.35 0.74
C ASN A 379 19.98 3.71 1.72
N PRO A 380 19.86 4.17 2.98
CA PRO A 380 19.03 3.54 4.00
C PRO A 380 17.52 3.63 3.68
N CYS A 381 17.12 4.57 2.82
CA CYS A 381 15.75 4.62 2.31
C CYS A 381 15.45 3.45 1.36
N PHE A 382 16.41 3.07 0.52
CA PHE A 382 16.26 1.94 -0.39
C PHE A 382 16.20 0.61 0.36
N ASN A 383 17.03 0.42 1.40
CA ASN A 383 16.99 -0.81 2.20
C ASN A 383 15.66 -0.98 2.96
N ALA A 384 15.10 0.10 3.53
CA ALA A 384 13.78 0.05 4.17
C ALA A 384 12.66 -0.30 3.17
N VAL A 385 12.75 0.20 1.92
CA VAL A 385 11.79 -0.17 0.86
C VAL A 385 12.03 -1.57 0.28
N VAL A 386 13.27 -2.03 0.26
CA VAL A 386 13.59 -3.43 -0.08
C VAL A 386 13.05 -4.37 1.00
N GLU A 387 13.06 -3.99 2.29
CA GLU A 387 12.34 -4.72 3.34
C GLU A 387 10.82 -4.70 3.10
N LEU A 388 10.24 -3.55 2.72
CA LEU A 388 8.81 -3.45 2.33
C LEU A 388 8.43 -4.42 1.21
N SER A 389 9.24 -4.51 0.17
CA SER A 389 8.96 -5.42 -0.96
C SER A 389 9.26 -6.89 -0.66
N ASN A 390 10.00 -7.23 0.40
CA ASN A 390 10.43 -8.62 0.65
C ASN A 390 9.64 -9.34 1.74
N TYR A 391 8.71 -8.67 2.42
CA TYR A 391 8.07 -9.25 3.60
C TYR A 391 6.87 -10.14 3.26
N ILE A 392 7.07 -11.45 3.43
CA ILE A 392 6.01 -12.47 3.48
C ILE A 392 5.77 -12.79 4.97
N PRO A 393 4.54 -12.65 5.51
CA PRO A 393 4.27 -13.02 6.89
C PRO A 393 4.52 -14.52 7.10
N ARG A 394 5.51 -14.86 7.93
CA ARG A 394 5.70 -16.23 8.45
C ARG A 394 4.74 -16.42 9.61
N LYS A 395 3.93 -17.49 9.59
CA LYS A 395 3.14 -17.91 10.77
C LYS A 395 4.07 -18.06 11.99
N PRO A 396 3.66 -17.61 13.19
CA PRO A 396 4.37 -17.96 14.42
C PRO A 396 4.22 -19.47 14.63
N ALA A 397 5.34 -20.19 14.58
CA ALA A 397 5.40 -21.57 15.05
C ALA A 397 5.16 -21.57 16.56
N GLU A 398 4.30 -22.46 17.01
CA GLU A 398 3.89 -22.70 18.39
C GLU A 398 5.08 -22.72 19.36
N ALA A 399 5.12 -21.75 20.25
CA ALA A 399 5.98 -21.75 21.43
C ALA A 399 5.13 -22.13 22.65
N LEU A 400 4.81 -23.43 22.80
CA LEU A 400 4.34 -23.97 24.07
C LEU A 400 5.05 -25.30 24.38
N LEU A 401 5.98 -25.18 25.35
CA LEU A 401 6.28 -26.15 26.41
C LEU A 401 7.03 -27.44 26.04
N GLU A 402 8.35 -27.33 25.95
CA GLU A 402 9.24 -28.28 26.64
C GLU A 402 10.01 -27.53 27.73
N ARG A 403 9.48 -27.57 28.96
CA ARG A 403 10.31 -27.46 30.16
C ARG A 403 10.41 -28.86 30.76
N LYS A 404 11.63 -29.39 30.72
CA LYS A 404 12.11 -30.49 31.55
C LYS A 404 11.79 -30.23 33.02
N SER A 405 11.04 -31.15 33.62
CA SER A 405 11.33 -31.80 34.91
C SER A 405 10.41 -32.99 35.07
#